data_AF-A0A1G5VIW9-F1
#
_entry.id   AF-A0A1G5VIW9-F1
#
_cell.length_a   1.000
_cell.length_b   1.000
_cell.length_c   1.000
_cell.angle_alpha   90.00
_cell.angle_beta   90.00
_cell.angle_gamma   90.00
#
_symmetry.space_group_name_H-M   'P 1'
#
loop_
_entity.id
_entity.type
_entity.pdbx_description
1 polymer ?
#
loop_
_entity_poly.entity_id
_entity_poly.type
_entity_poly.pdbx_seq_one_letter_code
_entity_poly.pdbx_strand_id
1 'polypeptide(L)'
;MSEKFSLKYLNNAPEGYEISQIQYTFDFIYRVYKSDSSIDKAIREVAYKYNLSEDYLRDYLIENKYILNNENKNELSKQIKKYKTKDLKKILRNHGLKTSGKRRRIERRIFENKLFEIDYYLSSKSKTFYKNKKRRIRIFTEYLSEDYYFNEFNDFYMLNYRKKEANIPVEFINLHIDKAIEEKNHESFISNNRIMSEHFFKKENFRQMLEYVLKVFCMNINPIWKIDDLKEHVGVYMDVYNDLGLLKEELSKNIVINTFYLVWDSFEFVRIIVSKYDAYRCLNDIMNSKDYSRINNDLDKRFYQNDDLRIKKITQKTLFDF
;
A
#
# COMPACT_ATOMS: atom_id res chain seq x y z
N MET A 1 7.70 22.67 -12.41
CA MET A 1 7.83 21.29 -11.87
C MET A 1 6.51 20.59 -12.14
N SER A 2 6.34 20.06 -13.34
CA SER A 2 5.14 19.32 -13.75
C SER A 2 5.42 17.82 -13.72
N GLU A 3 4.40 17.07 -13.29
CA GLU A 3 4.19 15.63 -13.49
C GLU A 3 5.18 14.64 -12.89
N LYS A 4 4.96 14.29 -11.61
CA LYS A 4 5.28 12.95 -11.07
C LYS A 4 4.25 12.54 -10.01
N PHE A 5 2.97 12.47 -10.38
CA PHE A 5 1.97 11.87 -9.51
C PHE A 5 1.48 10.57 -10.15
N SER A 6 1.94 9.43 -9.64
CA SER A 6 1.69 8.12 -10.24
C SER A 6 1.11 7.15 -9.21
N LEU A 7 -0.13 6.70 -9.44
CA LEU A 7 -0.71 5.56 -8.74
C LEU A 7 -0.17 4.27 -9.37
N LYS A 8 0.26 3.31 -8.55
CA LYS A 8 0.72 1.99 -9.01
C LYS A 8 -0.32 1.25 -9.84
N TYR A 9 -1.61 1.50 -9.59
CA TYR A 9 -2.74 0.82 -10.21
C TYR A 9 -3.14 1.34 -11.59
N LEU A 10 -2.54 2.44 -12.08
CA LEU A 10 -2.82 2.95 -13.43
C LEU A 10 -1.97 2.26 -14.53
N ASN A 11 -1.31 1.13 -14.23
CA ASN A 11 -0.46 0.34 -15.13
C ASN A 11 0.66 1.10 -15.88
N ASN A 12 0.82 2.40 -15.62
CA ASN A 12 1.92 3.21 -16.10
C ASN A 12 2.98 3.27 -14.99
N ALA A 13 3.67 2.15 -14.76
CA ALA A 13 4.98 2.25 -14.14
C ALA A 13 5.85 3.07 -15.13
N PRO A 14 6.35 4.25 -14.76
CA PRO A 14 7.26 4.97 -15.66
C PRO A 14 8.43 4.05 -16.00
N GLU A 15 8.86 4.01 -17.26
CA GLU A 15 10.05 3.24 -17.64
C GLU A 15 11.22 3.62 -16.70
N GLY A 16 11.83 2.62 -16.06
CA GLY A 16 12.91 2.83 -15.08
C GLY A 16 12.47 3.08 -13.63
N TYR A 17 11.20 2.87 -13.26
CA TYR A 17 10.77 2.95 -11.86
C TYR A 17 11.28 1.75 -11.05
N GLU A 18 12.52 1.82 -10.57
CA GLU A 18 13.10 0.82 -9.68
C GLU A 18 12.36 0.78 -8.34
N ILE A 19 12.04 -0.42 -7.85
CA ILE A 19 11.61 -0.61 -6.47
C ILE A 19 12.67 0.02 -5.58
N SER A 20 12.30 1.02 -4.79
CA SER A 20 13.27 1.83 -4.06
C SER A 20 14.11 0.93 -3.17
N GLN A 21 15.42 0.88 -3.45
CA GLN A 21 16.35 0.07 -2.65
C GLN A 21 16.27 0.43 -1.16
N ILE A 22 15.97 1.70 -0.89
CA ILE A 22 15.74 2.23 0.45
C ILE A 22 14.57 1.50 1.15
N GLN A 23 13.47 1.24 0.44
CA GLN A 23 12.26 0.63 0.99
C GLN A 23 12.49 -0.84 1.35
N TYR A 24 12.95 -1.68 0.41
CA TYR A 24 13.17 -3.09 0.71
C TYR A 24 14.34 -3.31 1.69
N THR A 25 15.35 -2.43 1.70
CA THR A 25 16.41 -2.43 2.73
C THR A 25 15.82 -2.19 4.12
N PHE A 26 14.88 -1.25 4.24
CA PHE A 26 14.24 -0.95 5.51
C PHE A 26 13.34 -2.08 5.99
N ASP A 27 12.48 -2.62 5.13
CA ASP A 27 11.60 -3.73 5.46
C ASP A 27 12.41 -4.95 5.93
N PHE A 28 13.53 -5.24 5.26
CA PHE A 28 14.46 -6.27 5.69
C PHE A 28 15.01 -6.01 7.10
N ILE A 29 15.62 -4.83 7.32
CA ILE A 29 16.21 -4.50 8.62
C ILE A 29 15.13 -4.45 9.73
N TYR A 30 13.92 -3.98 9.41
CA TYR A 30 12.80 -3.94 10.34
C TYR A 30 12.39 -5.34 10.78
N ARG A 31 12.20 -6.28 9.85
CA ARG A 31 11.83 -7.66 10.17
C ARG A 31 12.86 -8.34 11.07
N VAL A 32 14.15 -8.13 10.80
CA VAL A 32 15.22 -8.70 11.62
C VAL A 32 15.29 -8.06 13.01
N TYR A 33 15.07 -6.74 13.15
CA TYR A 33 15.12 -6.07 14.47
C TYR A 33 13.85 -6.18 15.30
N LYS A 34 12.67 -6.23 14.69
CA LYS A 34 11.38 -6.06 15.37
C LYS A 34 10.49 -7.31 15.35
N SER A 35 10.66 -8.17 14.37
CA SER A 35 9.82 -9.36 14.18
C SER A 35 10.55 -10.65 14.58
N ASP A 36 11.68 -10.55 15.30
CA ASP A 36 12.59 -11.66 15.67
C ASP A 36 12.81 -12.68 14.54
N SER A 37 12.85 -12.19 13.30
CA SER A 37 13.02 -13.02 12.12
C SER A 37 14.50 -13.23 11.85
N SER A 38 14.90 -14.48 11.58
CA SER A 38 16.25 -14.75 11.08
C SER A 38 16.50 -13.99 9.78
N ILE A 39 17.77 -13.67 9.49
CA ILE A 39 18.14 -12.95 8.26
C ILE A 39 17.63 -13.68 7.01
N ASP A 40 17.74 -15.01 6.96
CA ASP A 40 17.26 -15.79 5.83
C ASP A 40 15.74 -15.76 5.68
N LYS A 41 15.00 -15.78 6.81
CA LYS A 41 13.54 -15.60 6.78
C LYS A 41 13.16 -14.20 6.29
N ALA A 42 13.83 -13.17 6.79
CA ALA A 42 13.58 -11.79 6.37
C ALA A 42 13.92 -11.55 4.89
N ILE A 43 15.01 -12.14 4.37
CA ILE A 43 15.35 -12.10 2.94
C ILE A 43 14.23 -12.72 2.11
N ARG A 44 13.78 -13.93 2.46
CA ARG A 44 12.68 -14.62 1.76
C ARG A 44 11.40 -13.79 1.69
N GLU A 45 10.96 -13.29 2.84
CA GLU A 45 9.72 -12.52 2.92
C GLU A 45 9.77 -11.20 2.15
N VAL A 46 10.91 -10.50 2.20
CA VAL A 46 11.10 -9.24 1.47
C VAL A 46 11.25 -9.50 -0.03
N ALA A 47 12.02 -10.52 -0.42
CA ALA A 47 12.17 -10.93 -1.80
C ALA A 47 10.80 -11.26 -2.42
N TYR A 48 9.98 -12.04 -1.72
CA TYR A 48 8.61 -12.33 -2.14
C TYR A 48 7.74 -11.07 -2.25
N LYS A 49 7.73 -10.21 -1.21
CA LYS A 49 6.92 -8.98 -1.19
C LYS A 49 7.22 -8.04 -2.36
N TYR A 50 8.48 -7.97 -2.78
CA TYR A 50 8.94 -7.05 -3.83
C TYR A 50 9.25 -7.74 -5.16
N ASN A 51 8.88 -9.01 -5.31
CA ASN A 51 9.18 -9.82 -6.51
C ASN A 51 10.67 -9.75 -6.94
N LEU A 52 11.58 -9.86 -5.96
CA LEU A 52 13.03 -9.87 -6.15
C LEU A 52 13.57 -11.30 -6.02
N SER A 53 14.73 -11.58 -6.62
CA SER A 53 15.49 -12.79 -6.31
C SER A 53 16.07 -12.72 -4.89
N GLU A 54 16.01 -13.83 -4.15
CA GLU A 54 16.63 -13.96 -2.83
C GLU A 54 18.15 -13.74 -2.90
N ASP A 55 18.81 -14.30 -3.92
CA ASP A 55 20.26 -14.16 -4.12
C ASP A 55 20.63 -12.70 -4.39
N TYR A 56 19.87 -12.04 -5.26
CA TYR A 56 20.05 -10.60 -5.53
C TYR A 56 19.94 -9.77 -4.24
N LEU A 57 18.88 -9.99 -3.44
CA LEU A 57 18.67 -9.23 -2.21
C LEU A 57 19.79 -9.50 -1.20
N ARG A 58 20.25 -10.76 -1.09
CA ARG A 58 21.35 -11.15 -0.22
C ARG A 58 22.65 -10.47 -0.63
N ASP A 59 23.02 -10.56 -1.90
CA ASP A 59 24.25 -9.97 -2.46
C ASP A 59 24.23 -8.45 -2.28
N TYR A 60 23.12 -7.79 -2.62
CA TYR A 60 22.94 -6.37 -2.40
C TYR A 60 23.14 -5.98 -0.92
N LEU A 61 22.57 -6.73 0.03
CA LEU A 61 22.70 -6.44 1.46
C LEU A 61 24.14 -6.66 1.97
N ILE A 62 24.88 -7.61 1.40
CA ILE A 62 26.30 -7.87 1.72
C ILE A 62 27.18 -6.75 1.14
N GLU A 63 27.06 -6.47 -0.15
CA GLU A 63 27.84 -5.46 -0.87
C GLU A 63 27.67 -4.08 -0.24
N ASN A 64 26.44 -3.76 0.16
CA ASN A 64 26.12 -2.52 0.85
C ASN A 64 26.40 -2.56 2.37
N LYS A 65 26.98 -3.65 2.89
CA LYS A 65 27.37 -3.81 4.30
C LYS A 65 26.21 -3.65 5.27
N TYR A 66 24.99 -4.02 4.88
CA TYR A 66 23.84 -4.09 5.78
C TYR A 66 23.82 -5.40 6.57
N ILE A 67 24.20 -6.48 5.93
CA ILE A 67 24.55 -7.73 6.61
C ILE A 67 26.04 -7.97 6.49
N LEU A 68 26.62 -8.58 7.52
CA LEU A 68 28.01 -9.02 7.52
C LEU A 68 28.00 -10.54 7.64
N ASN A 69 28.87 -11.20 6.90
CA ASN A 69 29.16 -12.60 7.09
C ASN A 69 30.24 -12.74 8.18
N ASN A 70 30.19 -13.80 8.97
CA ASN A 70 31.28 -14.17 9.89
C ASN A 70 32.51 -14.70 9.12
N GLU A 71 32.94 -14.05 8.03
CA GLU A 71 34.20 -14.36 7.35
C GLU A 71 35.43 -13.83 8.08
N ASN A 72 35.28 -13.33 9.31
CA ASN A 72 36.42 -13.26 10.21
C ASN A 72 36.80 -14.69 10.62
N LYS A 73 37.86 -15.22 10.00
CA LYS A 73 38.57 -16.45 10.38
C LYS A 73 38.79 -16.56 11.91
N ASN A 74 38.91 -15.42 12.59
CA ASN A 74 39.07 -15.28 14.04
C ASN A 74 37.80 -15.58 14.86
N GLU A 75 36.61 -15.50 14.28
CA GLU A 75 35.33 -15.68 14.97
C GLU A 75 34.74 -17.07 14.68
N LEU A 76 34.87 -17.57 13.45
CA LEU A 76 34.58 -18.97 13.12
C LEU A 76 35.53 -19.92 13.86
N SER A 77 36.80 -19.55 14.04
CA SER A 77 37.71 -20.32 14.91
C SER A 77 37.30 -20.29 16.39
N LYS A 78 36.68 -19.20 16.87
CA LYS A 78 36.06 -19.15 18.22
C LYS A 78 34.80 -20.03 18.29
N GLN A 79 33.95 -20.05 17.26
CA GLN A 79 32.78 -20.92 17.19
C GLN A 79 33.17 -22.41 17.15
N ILE A 80 34.11 -22.77 16.27
CA ILE A 80 34.64 -24.14 16.15
C ILE A 80 35.28 -24.63 17.47
N LYS A 81 35.92 -23.73 18.23
CA LYS A 81 36.46 -24.03 19.58
C LYS A 81 35.38 -24.45 20.59
N LYS A 82 34.11 -24.08 20.41
CA LYS A 82 33.00 -24.50 21.29
C LYS A 82 32.64 -25.98 21.13
N TYR A 83 32.97 -26.60 19.99
CA TYR A 83 32.67 -28.00 19.70
C TYR A 83 33.79 -28.93 20.16
N LYS A 84 33.43 -30.09 20.72
CA LYS A 84 34.42 -31.15 20.99
C LYS A 84 34.85 -31.78 19.66
N THR A 85 36.06 -32.34 19.63
CA THR A 85 36.61 -32.97 18.41
C THR A 85 35.71 -34.08 17.86
N LYS A 86 34.95 -34.77 18.75
CA LYS A 86 33.96 -35.78 18.36
C LYS A 86 32.82 -35.19 17.52
N ASP A 87 32.34 -34.00 17.88
CA ASP A 87 31.25 -33.31 17.19
C ASP A 87 31.70 -32.78 15.82
N LEU A 88 32.91 -32.21 15.76
CA LEU A 88 33.52 -31.78 14.50
C LEU A 88 33.72 -32.95 13.51
N LYS A 89 34.11 -34.13 14.03
CA LYS A 89 34.20 -35.36 13.22
C LYS A 89 32.82 -35.83 12.74
N LYS A 90 31.77 -35.64 13.56
CA LYS A 90 30.39 -35.96 13.17
C LYS A 90 29.93 -35.04 12.05
N ILE A 91 30.20 -33.74 12.13
CA ILE A 91 29.92 -32.77 11.06
C ILE A 91 30.61 -33.19 9.76
N LEU A 92 31.92 -33.47 9.78
CA LEU A 92 32.64 -33.96 8.60
C LEU A 92 32.05 -35.27 8.05
N ARG A 93 31.70 -36.23 8.92
CA ARG A 93 31.10 -37.50 8.51
C ARG A 93 29.76 -37.31 7.81
N ASN A 94 28.91 -36.43 8.34
CA ASN A 94 27.60 -36.12 7.77
C ASN A 94 27.70 -35.50 6.37
N HIS A 95 28.85 -34.91 6.03
CA HIS A 95 29.13 -34.30 4.73
C HIS A 95 30.06 -35.15 3.86
N GLY A 96 30.28 -36.44 4.20
CA GLY A 96 31.11 -37.35 3.41
C GLY A 96 32.62 -37.06 3.45
N LEU A 97 33.08 -36.21 4.37
CA LEU A 97 34.46 -35.75 4.42
C LEU A 97 35.33 -36.57 5.39
N LYS A 98 36.62 -36.63 5.10
CA LYS A 98 37.62 -37.37 5.90
C LYS A 98 37.65 -36.88 7.35
N THR A 99 37.39 -37.78 8.29
CA THR A 99 37.30 -37.46 9.74
C THR A 99 38.61 -37.67 10.53
N SER A 100 39.66 -38.21 9.91
CA SER A 100 40.94 -38.51 10.57
C SER A 100 41.92 -37.34 10.60
N GLY A 101 42.72 -37.25 11.68
CA GLY A 101 43.77 -36.23 11.88
C GLY A 101 43.69 -35.49 13.21
N LYS A 102 44.74 -34.68 13.49
CA LYS A 102 44.77 -33.75 14.64
C LYS A 102 43.67 -32.69 14.49
N ARG A 103 43.15 -32.16 15.60
CA ARG A 103 42.05 -31.18 15.63
C ARG A 103 42.23 -30.04 14.62
N ARG A 104 43.40 -29.40 14.56
CA ARG A 104 43.70 -28.33 13.58
C ARG A 104 43.41 -28.72 12.12
N ARG A 105 43.65 -29.98 11.71
CA ARG A 105 43.35 -30.47 10.35
C ARG A 105 41.86 -30.67 10.11
N ILE A 106 41.11 -31.02 11.16
CA ILE A 106 39.64 -31.15 11.12
C ILE A 106 39.01 -29.76 10.98
N GLU A 107 39.43 -28.81 11.81
CA GLU A 107 38.98 -27.40 11.75
C GLU A 107 39.27 -26.78 10.38
N ARG A 108 40.47 -27.04 9.82
CA ARG A 108 40.83 -26.57 8.48
C ARG A 108 39.92 -27.13 7.39
N ARG A 109 39.59 -28.42 7.42
CA ARG A 109 38.65 -29.02 6.44
C ARG A 109 37.25 -28.43 6.55
N ILE A 110 36.77 -28.21 7.77
CA ILE A 110 35.47 -27.58 8.00
C ILE A 110 35.46 -26.16 7.41
N PHE A 111 36.55 -25.40 7.61
CA PHE A 111 36.73 -24.08 7.03
C PHE A 111 36.78 -24.11 5.49
N GLU A 112 37.62 -24.97 4.93
CA GLU A 112 37.81 -25.11 3.46
C GLU A 112 36.52 -25.54 2.74
N ASN A 113 35.63 -26.29 3.40
CA ASN A 113 34.39 -26.79 2.81
C ASN A 113 33.14 -25.99 3.22
N LYS A 114 33.30 -24.85 3.91
CA LYS A 114 32.18 -23.96 4.33
C LYS A 114 31.01 -24.72 5.00
N LEU A 115 31.32 -25.68 5.87
CA LEU A 115 30.33 -26.60 6.46
C LEU A 115 29.56 -26.05 7.66
N PHE A 116 29.80 -24.79 8.02
CA PHE A 116 28.96 -24.05 8.95
C PHE A 116 28.10 -23.10 8.13
N GLU A 117 26.81 -23.01 8.47
CA GLU A 117 25.95 -21.95 7.97
C GLU A 117 26.65 -20.62 8.26
N ILE A 118 26.74 -19.77 7.24
CA ILE A 118 27.28 -18.42 7.40
C ILE A 118 26.27 -17.68 8.25
N ASP A 119 26.56 -17.57 9.55
CA ASP A 119 25.79 -16.72 10.44
C ASP A 119 25.95 -15.28 9.94
N TYR A 120 24.92 -14.78 9.25
CA TYR A 120 24.81 -13.38 8.93
C TYR A 120 24.36 -12.63 10.18
N TYR A 121 24.80 -11.39 10.33
CA TYR A 121 24.28 -10.48 11.34
C TYR A 121 24.13 -9.08 10.78
N LEU A 122 23.23 -8.30 11.38
CA LEU A 122 23.06 -6.89 11.01
C LEU A 122 24.28 -6.07 11.40
N SER A 123 24.78 -5.27 10.47
CA SER A 123 25.89 -4.35 10.74
C SER A 123 25.45 -3.14 11.57
N SER A 124 26.43 -2.35 12.05
CA SER A 124 26.17 -1.03 12.63
C SER A 124 25.52 -0.06 11.62
N LYS A 125 25.86 -0.18 10.33
CA LYS A 125 25.23 0.58 9.24
C LYS A 125 23.73 0.31 9.17
N SER A 126 23.29 -0.94 9.36
CA SER A 126 21.87 -1.30 9.42
C SER A 126 21.15 -0.61 10.56
N LYS A 127 21.76 -0.55 11.75
CA LYS A 127 21.18 0.16 12.89
C LYS A 127 20.99 1.64 12.62
N THR A 128 22.00 2.29 12.04
CA THR A 128 21.96 3.72 11.70
C THR A 128 20.95 4.01 10.59
N PHE A 129 20.95 3.20 9.53
CA PHE A 129 19.97 3.29 8.45
C PHE A 129 18.56 3.17 8.98
N TYR A 130 18.31 2.13 9.79
CA TYR A 130 17.02 1.91 10.42
C TYR A 130 16.59 3.13 11.23
N LYS A 131 17.43 3.63 12.15
CA LYS A 131 17.10 4.80 12.97
C LYS A 131 16.77 6.05 12.13
N ASN A 132 17.61 6.38 11.15
CA ASN A 132 17.48 7.61 10.38
C ASN A 132 16.28 7.59 9.42
N LYS A 133 15.91 6.40 8.93
CA LYS A 133 14.83 6.23 7.95
C LYS A 133 13.54 5.68 8.55
N LYS A 134 13.57 5.32 9.85
CA LYS A 134 12.48 4.67 10.58
C LYS A 134 11.14 5.33 10.32
N ARG A 135 11.08 6.63 10.56
CA ARG A 135 9.81 7.35 10.55
C ARG A 135 9.19 7.36 9.16
N ARG A 136 9.89 7.91 8.16
CA ARG A 136 9.33 8.07 6.81
C ARG A 136 9.02 6.74 6.13
N ILE A 137 9.90 5.75 6.23
CA ILE A 137 9.67 4.47 5.54
C ILE A 137 8.57 3.70 6.26
N ARG A 138 8.52 3.73 7.60
CA ARG A 138 7.39 3.16 8.34
C ARG A 138 6.06 3.78 7.91
N ILE A 139 5.96 5.10 7.87
CA ILE A 139 4.75 5.80 7.42
C ILE A 139 4.34 5.32 6.03
N PHE A 140 5.29 5.29 5.09
CA PHE A 140 5.01 4.82 3.75
C PHE A 140 4.56 3.35 3.71
N THR A 141 5.32 2.46 4.35
CA THR A 141 5.03 1.03 4.38
C THR A 141 3.68 0.72 5.04
N GLU A 142 3.33 1.40 6.12
CA GLU A 142 2.09 1.16 6.88
C GLU A 142 0.84 1.72 6.18
N TYR A 143 0.96 2.82 5.42
CA TYR A 143 -0.21 3.55 4.93
C TYR A 143 -0.31 3.73 3.41
N LEU A 144 0.79 3.64 2.66
CA LEU A 144 0.84 4.13 1.27
C LEU A 144 1.49 3.15 0.29
N SER A 145 2.20 2.13 0.78
CA SER A 145 3.09 1.33 -0.07
C SER A 145 2.39 0.41 -1.06
N GLU A 146 1.09 0.15 -0.87
CA GLU A 146 0.28 -0.64 -1.79
C GLU A 146 -0.08 0.20 -3.03
N ASP A 147 -0.35 1.49 -2.85
CA ASP A 147 -0.90 2.35 -3.90
C ASP A 147 0.10 3.31 -4.55
N TYR A 148 1.12 3.73 -3.80
CA TYR A 148 2.05 4.77 -4.22
C TYR A 148 3.47 4.28 -4.35
N TYR A 149 4.29 5.08 -5.02
CA TYR A 149 5.72 4.87 -5.11
C TYR A 149 6.49 5.62 -4.02
N PHE A 150 7.55 4.99 -3.48
CA PHE A 150 8.29 5.55 -2.36
C PHE A 150 9.03 6.84 -2.71
N ASN A 151 9.54 6.97 -3.94
CA ASN A 151 10.32 8.14 -4.34
C ASN A 151 9.47 9.41 -4.30
N GLU A 152 8.25 9.32 -4.82
CA GLU A 152 7.26 10.40 -4.79
C GLU A 152 6.89 10.81 -3.36
N PHE A 153 6.56 9.82 -2.52
CA PHE A 153 6.31 10.07 -1.11
C PHE A 153 7.54 10.66 -0.39
N ASN A 154 8.75 10.20 -0.72
CA ASN A 154 9.97 10.68 -0.12
C ASN A 154 10.18 12.17 -0.41
N ASP A 155 9.94 12.61 -1.64
CA ASP A 155 10.09 14.01 -2.02
C ASP A 155 9.08 14.88 -1.26
N PHE A 156 7.82 14.44 -1.17
CA PHE A 156 6.81 15.09 -0.33
C PHE A 156 7.22 15.13 1.15
N TYR A 157 7.70 14.00 1.69
CA TYR A 157 8.10 13.88 3.09
C TYR A 157 9.25 14.82 3.43
N MET A 158 10.25 14.95 2.54
CA MET A 158 11.39 15.83 2.78
C MET A 158 11.00 17.31 2.88
N LEU A 159 9.91 17.71 2.23
CA LEU A 159 9.35 19.07 2.35
C LEU A 159 8.47 19.22 3.61
N ASN A 160 7.91 18.14 4.13
CA ASN A 160 6.89 18.15 5.19
C ASN A 160 7.30 17.45 6.50
N TYR A 161 8.56 17.04 6.65
CA TYR A 161 9.02 16.17 7.76
C TYR A 161 8.79 16.75 9.17
N ARG A 162 8.64 18.08 9.29
CA ARG A 162 8.36 18.80 10.54
C ARG A 162 6.91 18.67 11.01
N LYS A 163 5.99 18.22 10.14
CA LYS A 163 4.59 18.05 10.49
C LYS A 163 4.36 16.87 11.44
N LYS A 164 3.19 16.88 12.10
CA LYS A 164 2.73 15.75 12.93
C LYS A 164 2.60 14.51 12.06
N GLU A 165 3.14 13.39 12.54
CA GLU A 165 3.22 12.13 11.77
C GLU A 165 1.87 11.67 11.25
N ALA A 166 0.82 11.75 12.08
CA ALA A 166 -0.51 11.31 11.73
C ALA A 166 -1.12 12.05 10.54
N ASN A 167 -0.63 13.27 10.23
CA ASN A 167 -1.13 14.11 9.14
C ASN A 167 -0.40 13.85 7.82
N ILE A 168 0.82 13.29 7.87
CA ILE A 168 1.66 13.15 6.67
C ILE A 168 0.99 12.28 5.59
N PRO A 169 0.42 11.08 5.88
CA PRO A 169 -0.30 10.30 4.88
C PRO A 169 -1.53 11.03 4.34
N VAL A 170 -2.31 11.66 5.23
CA VAL A 170 -3.56 12.35 4.86
C VAL A 170 -3.26 13.50 3.90
N GLU A 171 -2.27 14.32 4.22
CA GLU A 171 -1.88 15.43 3.35
C GLU A 171 -1.29 14.96 2.02
N PHE A 172 -0.54 13.85 2.03
CA PHE A 172 -0.03 13.25 0.81
C PHE A 172 -1.17 12.78 -0.10
N ILE A 173 -2.14 12.02 0.43
CA ILE A 173 -3.29 11.55 -0.36
C ILE A 173 -4.15 12.73 -0.83
N ASN A 174 -4.38 13.75 0.01
CA ASN A 174 -5.14 14.95 -0.38
C ASN A 174 -4.50 15.69 -1.56
N LEU A 175 -3.17 15.81 -1.58
CA LEU A 175 -2.46 16.40 -2.72
C LEU A 175 -2.79 15.68 -4.04
N HIS A 176 -2.94 14.35 -4.01
CA HIS A 176 -3.34 13.57 -5.19
C HIS A 176 -4.83 13.72 -5.52
N ILE A 177 -5.71 13.82 -4.51
CA ILE A 177 -7.13 14.10 -4.71
C ILE A 177 -7.30 15.46 -5.39
N ASP A 178 -6.64 16.50 -4.86
CA ASP A 178 -6.70 17.87 -5.40
C ASP A 178 -6.23 17.89 -6.85
N LYS A 179 -5.11 17.22 -7.14
CA LYS A 179 -4.61 17.08 -8.50
C LYS A 179 -5.60 16.36 -9.43
N ALA A 180 -6.24 15.29 -8.96
CA ALA A 180 -7.24 14.57 -9.75
C ALA A 180 -8.48 15.44 -10.03
N ILE A 181 -8.85 16.33 -9.10
CA ILE A 181 -9.92 17.33 -9.31
C ILE A 181 -9.50 18.34 -10.37
N GLU A 182 -8.28 18.90 -10.27
CA GLU A 182 -7.75 19.88 -11.23
C GLU A 182 -7.70 19.32 -12.66
N GLU A 183 -7.22 18.08 -12.80
CA GLU A 183 -7.11 17.38 -14.09
C GLU A 183 -8.43 16.76 -14.55
N LYS A 184 -9.47 16.77 -13.71
CA LYS A 184 -10.73 16.04 -13.93
C LYS A 184 -10.51 14.56 -14.26
N ASN A 185 -9.57 13.92 -13.56
CA ASN A 185 -9.25 12.51 -13.74
C ASN A 185 -10.15 11.66 -12.83
N HIS A 186 -11.22 11.10 -13.41
CA HIS A 186 -12.22 10.30 -12.68
C HIS A 186 -11.59 9.14 -11.91
N GLU A 187 -10.82 8.28 -12.60
CA GLU A 187 -10.27 7.07 -11.99
C GLU A 187 -9.27 7.40 -10.88
N SER A 188 -8.40 8.39 -11.10
CA SER A 188 -7.47 8.84 -10.05
C SER A 188 -8.23 9.40 -8.84
N PHE A 189 -9.28 10.19 -9.05
CA PHE A 189 -10.09 10.70 -7.95
C PHE A 189 -10.73 9.58 -7.14
N ILE A 190 -11.35 8.59 -7.81
CA ILE A 190 -11.96 7.45 -7.15
C ILE A 190 -10.90 6.68 -6.35
N SER A 191 -9.78 6.29 -6.96
CA SER A 191 -8.72 5.53 -6.28
C SER A 191 -8.18 6.26 -5.04
N ASN A 192 -7.85 7.56 -5.15
CA ASN A 192 -7.29 8.29 -4.01
C ASN A 192 -8.29 8.45 -2.85
N ASN A 193 -9.58 8.66 -3.14
CA ASN A 193 -10.61 8.70 -2.10
C ASN A 193 -10.82 7.32 -1.43
N ARG A 194 -10.71 6.21 -2.18
CA ARG A 194 -10.75 4.85 -1.61
C ARG A 194 -9.58 4.60 -0.66
N ILE A 195 -8.36 4.98 -1.05
CA ILE A 195 -7.16 4.85 -0.20
C ILE A 195 -7.33 5.69 1.08
N MET A 196 -7.89 6.89 0.97
CA MET A 196 -8.20 7.70 2.14
C MET A 196 -9.26 7.08 3.06
N SER A 197 -10.31 6.48 2.48
CA SER A 197 -11.32 5.72 3.24
C SER A 197 -10.66 4.62 4.07
N GLU A 198 -9.81 3.80 3.44
CA GLU A 198 -9.09 2.71 4.10
C GLU A 198 -8.15 3.22 5.21
N HIS A 199 -7.49 4.37 4.99
CA HIS A 199 -6.68 5.02 6.01
C HIS A 199 -7.49 5.35 7.28
N PHE A 200 -8.72 5.83 7.13
CA PHE A 200 -9.59 6.14 8.26
C PHE A 200 -10.25 4.90 8.86
N PHE A 201 -10.51 3.86 8.07
CA PHE A 201 -10.93 2.56 8.57
C PHE A 201 -9.89 1.95 9.51
N LYS A 202 -8.61 1.93 9.12
CA LYS A 202 -7.48 1.46 9.96
C LYS A 202 -7.32 2.22 11.28
N LYS A 203 -7.91 3.42 11.38
CA LYS A 203 -7.90 4.28 12.56
C LYS A 203 -9.23 4.30 13.31
N GLU A 204 -10.19 3.45 12.92
CA GLU A 204 -11.55 3.39 13.48
C GLU A 204 -12.27 4.76 13.45
N ASN A 205 -11.93 5.62 12.48
CA ASN A 205 -12.57 6.93 12.32
C ASN A 205 -13.67 6.86 11.26
N PHE A 206 -14.78 6.22 11.61
CA PHE A 206 -15.89 5.93 10.69
C PHE A 206 -16.55 7.20 10.10
N ARG A 207 -16.54 8.33 10.83
CA ARG A 207 -17.09 9.59 10.31
C ARG A 207 -16.26 10.15 9.17
N GLN A 208 -14.93 10.13 9.30
CA GLN A 208 -14.05 10.58 8.22
C GLN A 208 -14.06 9.56 7.08
N MET A 209 -14.04 8.26 7.37
CA MET A 209 -14.21 7.21 6.36
C MET A 209 -15.46 7.45 5.49
N LEU A 210 -16.62 7.67 6.12
CA LEU A 210 -17.88 7.94 5.44
C LEU A 210 -17.80 9.09 4.43
N GLU A 211 -17.09 10.18 4.76
CA GLU A 211 -16.93 11.31 3.84
C GLU A 211 -16.27 10.88 2.52
N TYR A 212 -15.18 10.12 2.59
CA TYR A 212 -14.45 9.67 1.41
C TYR A 212 -15.17 8.54 0.66
N VAL A 213 -15.84 7.62 1.37
CA VAL A 213 -16.74 6.63 0.74
C VAL A 213 -17.84 7.32 -0.06
N LEU A 214 -18.45 8.37 0.51
CA LEU A 214 -19.50 9.13 -0.17
C LEU A 214 -18.95 9.97 -1.32
N LYS A 215 -17.72 10.47 -1.26
CA LYS A 215 -17.08 11.14 -2.42
C LYS A 215 -16.94 10.18 -3.59
N VAL A 216 -16.49 8.95 -3.34
CA VAL A 216 -16.44 7.88 -4.35
C VAL A 216 -17.83 7.60 -4.89
N PHE A 217 -18.81 7.36 -4.00
CA PHE A 217 -20.20 7.07 -4.37
C PHE A 217 -20.80 8.17 -5.26
N CYS A 218 -20.76 9.43 -4.82
CA CYS A 218 -21.38 10.55 -5.53
C CYS A 218 -20.74 10.79 -6.89
N MET A 219 -19.40 10.78 -6.96
CA MET A 219 -18.68 10.98 -8.21
C MET A 219 -18.92 9.83 -9.18
N ASN A 220 -18.99 8.60 -8.68
CA ASN A 220 -19.18 7.43 -9.53
C ASN A 220 -20.64 7.26 -9.98
N ILE A 221 -21.64 7.60 -9.16
CA ILE A 221 -23.04 7.66 -9.60
C ILE A 221 -23.27 8.80 -10.62
N ASN A 222 -22.49 9.87 -10.54
CA ASN A 222 -22.59 10.98 -11.47
C ASN A 222 -21.26 11.18 -12.20
N PRO A 223 -20.88 10.27 -13.13
CA PRO A 223 -19.53 10.18 -13.73
C PRO A 223 -19.25 11.30 -14.75
N ILE A 224 -19.40 12.56 -14.33
CA ILE A 224 -19.34 13.74 -15.21
C ILE A 224 -17.96 13.96 -15.85
N TRP A 225 -16.90 13.40 -15.27
CA TRP A 225 -15.53 13.53 -15.79
C TRP A 225 -15.16 12.43 -16.80
N LYS A 226 -15.97 11.38 -16.95
CA LYS A 226 -15.78 10.32 -17.95
C LYS A 226 -17.02 10.08 -18.81
N ILE A 227 -17.77 11.15 -19.05
CA ILE A 227 -19.08 11.10 -19.72
C ILE A 227 -19.02 10.51 -21.15
N ASP A 228 -17.87 10.62 -21.79
CA ASP A 228 -17.62 10.11 -23.13
C ASP A 228 -17.33 8.59 -23.14
N ASP A 229 -17.21 7.96 -21.97
CA ASP A 229 -16.90 6.54 -21.79
C ASP A 229 -17.76 5.89 -20.69
N LEU A 230 -19.04 5.68 -21.01
CA LEU A 230 -20.02 5.09 -20.08
C LEU A 230 -20.47 3.67 -20.42
N LYS A 231 -19.98 3.07 -21.52
CA LYS A 231 -20.48 1.77 -22.01
C LYS A 231 -20.31 0.62 -21.01
N GLU A 232 -19.26 0.65 -20.21
CA GLU A 232 -18.95 -0.36 -19.19
C GLU A 232 -19.03 0.24 -17.77
N HIS A 233 -19.71 1.37 -17.62
CA HIS A 233 -19.74 2.09 -16.36
C HIS A 233 -20.62 1.38 -15.32
N VAL A 234 -20.03 1.06 -14.18
CA VAL A 234 -20.74 0.58 -13.00
C VAL A 234 -21.00 1.75 -12.06
N GLY A 235 -22.27 2.07 -11.79
CA GLY A 235 -22.66 3.25 -10.99
C GLY A 235 -22.26 3.16 -9.52
N VAL A 236 -22.42 1.99 -8.90
CA VAL A 236 -22.00 1.74 -7.52
C VAL A 236 -20.96 0.63 -7.50
N TYR A 237 -19.74 0.96 -7.08
CA TYR A 237 -18.70 -0.05 -6.90
C TYR A 237 -18.99 -0.97 -5.70
N MET A 238 -18.58 -2.23 -5.82
CA MET A 238 -18.86 -3.27 -4.82
C MET A 238 -18.22 -2.95 -3.46
N ASP A 239 -17.03 -2.40 -3.45
CA ASP A 239 -16.34 -1.98 -2.23
C ASP A 239 -17.08 -0.84 -1.53
N VAL A 240 -17.57 0.16 -2.29
CA VAL A 240 -18.42 1.24 -1.74
C VAL A 240 -19.72 0.68 -1.14
N TYR A 241 -20.35 -0.29 -1.82
CA TYR A 241 -21.53 -0.98 -1.30
C TYR A 241 -21.24 -1.66 0.04
N ASN A 242 -20.11 -2.38 0.13
CA ASN A 242 -19.70 -3.08 1.34
C ASN A 242 -19.32 -2.10 2.47
N ASP A 243 -18.58 -1.03 2.16
CA ASP A 243 -18.18 -0.01 3.12
C ASP A 243 -19.39 0.72 3.71
N LEU A 244 -20.35 1.12 2.87
CA LEU A 244 -21.62 1.70 3.34
C LEU A 244 -22.42 0.68 4.16
N GLY A 245 -22.36 -0.59 3.76
CA GLY A 245 -22.92 -1.72 4.49
C GLY A 245 -22.34 -1.88 5.90
N LEU A 246 -21.05 -1.64 6.08
CA LEU A 246 -20.38 -1.63 7.39
C LEU A 246 -20.73 -0.36 8.18
N LEU A 247 -20.66 0.81 7.54
CA LEU A 247 -20.90 2.10 8.17
C LEU A 247 -22.34 2.26 8.69
N LYS A 248 -23.31 1.51 8.14
CA LYS A 248 -24.69 1.48 8.66
C LYS A 248 -24.79 0.90 10.07
N GLU A 249 -23.83 0.06 10.47
CA GLU A 249 -23.80 -0.58 11.78
C GLU A 249 -23.11 0.33 12.81
N GLU A 250 -22.15 1.13 12.35
CA GLU A 250 -21.33 2.03 13.19
C GLU A 250 -21.89 3.45 13.35
N LEU A 251 -22.64 3.93 12.35
CA LEU A 251 -23.15 5.31 12.30
C LEU A 251 -24.67 5.34 12.22
N SER A 252 -25.27 6.35 12.86
CA SER A 252 -26.71 6.55 12.74
C SER A 252 -27.09 6.97 11.32
N LYS A 253 -28.29 6.55 10.90
CA LYS A 253 -28.86 6.91 9.60
C LYS A 253 -28.80 8.42 9.32
N ASN A 254 -29.08 9.25 10.33
CA ASN A 254 -29.02 10.71 10.19
C ASN A 254 -27.62 11.24 9.87
N ILE A 255 -26.56 10.64 10.44
CA ILE A 255 -25.18 11.02 10.13
C ILE A 255 -24.86 10.69 8.67
N VAL A 256 -25.22 9.50 8.21
CA VAL A 256 -25.00 9.06 6.82
C VAL A 256 -25.70 10.00 5.84
N ILE A 257 -26.98 10.28 6.09
CA ILE A 257 -27.79 11.16 5.23
C ILE A 257 -27.22 12.58 5.20
N ASN A 258 -26.97 13.19 6.37
CA ASN A 258 -26.44 14.55 6.42
C ASN A 258 -25.09 14.66 5.72
N THR A 259 -24.22 13.67 5.89
CA THR A 259 -22.91 13.64 5.22
C THR A 259 -23.05 13.48 3.71
N PHE A 260 -24.01 12.68 3.23
CA PHE A 260 -24.32 12.58 1.80
C PHE A 260 -24.70 13.93 1.20
N TYR A 261 -25.60 14.68 1.85
CA TYR A 261 -26.00 16.00 1.38
C TYR A 261 -24.79 16.96 1.31
N LEU A 262 -23.98 17.01 2.37
CA LEU A 262 -22.78 17.85 2.42
C LEU A 262 -21.77 17.48 1.32
N VAL A 263 -21.48 16.19 1.14
CA VAL A 263 -20.54 15.72 0.12
C VAL A 263 -21.06 15.99 -1.28
N TRP A 264 -22.33 15.70 -1.56
CA TRP A 264 -22.93 15.97 -2.86
C TRP A 264 -22.81 17.46 -3.23
N ASP A 265 -23.14 18.35 -2.30
CA ASP A 265 -23.11 19.80 -2.54
C ASP A 265 -21.70 20.35 -2.72
N SER A 266 -20.68 19.66 -2.18
CA SER A 266 -19.27 20.05 -2.34
C SER A 266 -18.70 19.87 -3.75
N PHE A 267 -19.35 19.07 -4.61
CA PHE A 267 -18.87 18.81 -5.97
C PHE A 267 -19.21 19.92 -6.98
N GLU A 268 -20.10 20.86 -6.64
CA GLU A 268 -20.52 21.97 -7.51
C GLU A 268 -20.80 21.55 -8.96
N PHE A 269 -21.50 20.42 -9.14
CA PHE A 269 -21.74 19.84 -10.47
C PHE A 269 -22.38 20.85 -11.43
N VAL A 270 -21.76 21.10 -12.58
CA VAL A 270 -22.37 21.95 -13.63
C VAL A 270 -23.34 21.16 -14.51
N ARG A 271 -23.16 19.83 -14.53
CA ARG A 271 -23.96 18.86 -15.30
C ARG A 271 -24.30 17.68 -14.42
N ILE A 272 -25.48 17.09 -14.62
CA ILE A 272 -25.93 15.92 -13.88
C ILE A 272 -26.49 14.88 -14.86
N ILE A 273 -26.08 13.63 -14.65
CA ILE A 273 -26.66 12.42 -15.25
C ILE A 273 -27.71 11.84 -14.29
N VAL A 274 -27.34 11.66 -13.01
CA VAL A 274 -28.22 11.12 -11.96
C VAL A 274 -28.54 12.22 -10.94
N SER A 275 -29.83 12.53 -10.75
CA SER A 275 -30.25 13.60 -9.83
C SER A 275 -29.83 13.31 -8.38
N LYS A 276 -29.66 14.36 -7.57
CA LYS A 276 -29.37 14.23 -6.13
C LYS A 276 -30.40 13.35 -5.41
N TYR A 277 -31.67 13.50 -5.77
CA TYR A 277 -32.76 12.68 -5.25
C TYR A 277 -32.63 11.21 -5.66
N ASP A 278 -32.30 10.92 -6.92
CA ASP A 278 -32.06 9.55 -7.39
C ASP A 278 -30.84 8.92 -6.70
N ALA A 279 -29.74 9.66 -6.59
CA ALA A 279 -28.55 9.23 -5.87
C ALA A 279 -28.85 8.93 -4.39
N TYR A 280 -29.64 9.77 -3.73
CA TYR A 280 -30.11 9.53 -2.37
C TYR A 280 -30.98 8.26 -2.27
N ARG A 281 -31.87 8.02 -3.24
CA ARG A 281 -32.66 6.78 -3.29
C ARG A 281 -31.76 5.56 -3.40
N CYS A 282 -30.74 5.60 -4.25
CA CYS A 282 -29.73 4.54 -4.36
C CYS A 282 -28.98 4.33 -3.04
N LEU A 283 -28.53 5.41 -2.37
CA LEU A 283 -27.89 5.31 -1.06
C LEU A 283 -28.82 4.64 -0.04
N ASN A 284 -30.08 5.09 0.05
CA ASN A 284 -31.05 4.51 0.97
C ASN A 284 -31.33 3.03 0.64
N ASP A 285 -31.30 2.63 -0.63
CA ASP A 285 -31.43 1.23 -1.04
C ASP A 285 -30.24 0.37 -0.58
N ILE A 286 -29.01 0.89 -0.67
CA ILE A 286 -27.81 0.24 -0.11
C ILE A 286 -27.93 0.11 1.41
N MET A 287 -28.33 1.18 2.10
CA MET A 287 -28.48 1.19 3.56
C MET A 287 -29.55 0.20 4.05
N ASN A 288 -30.56 -0.08 3.23
CA ASN A 288 -31.57 -1.10 3.48
C ASN A 288 -31.17 -2.50 2.96
N SER A 289 -29.90 -2.69 2.59
CA SER A 289 -29.32 -3.96 2.13
C SER A 289 -30.04 -4.57 0.93
N LYS A 290 -30.52 -3.72 0.00
CA LYS A 290 -31.05 -4.21 -1.27
C LYS A 290 -29.92 -4.80 -2.11
N ASP A 291 -30.27 -5.79 -2.94
CA ASP A 291 -29.33 -6.50 -3.80
C ASP A 291 -28.50 -5.55 -4.68
N TYR A 292 -27.17 -5.69 -4.59
CA TYR A 292 -26.18 -4.88 -5.31
C TYR A 292 -26.40 -4.91 -6.83
N SER A 293 -26.64 -6.10 -7.39
CA SER A 293 -26.81 -6.28 -8.84
C SER A 293 -28.08 -5.59 -9.31
N ARG A 294 -29.16 -5.68 -8.53
CA ARG A 294 -30.42 -4.99 -8.81
C ARG A 294 -30.27 -3.47 -8.81
N ILE A 295 -29.51 -2.91 -7.87
CA ILE A 295 -29.27 -1.45 -7.80
C ILE A 295 -28.54 -0.98 -9.07
N ASN A 296 -27.44 -1.65 -9.45
CA ASN A 296 -26.70 -1.27 -10.65
C ASN A 296 -27.49 -1.49 -11.95
N ASN A 297 -28.27 -2.57 -12.03
CA ASN A 297 -29.15 -2.81 -13.19
C ASN A 297 -30.24 -1.72 -13.35
N ASP A 298 -30.76 -1.16 -12.24
CA ASP A 298 -31.72 -0.04 -12.30
C ASP A 298 -31.04 1.24 -12.79
N LEU A 299 -29.86 1.55 -12.23
CA LEU A 299 -29.06 2.71 -12.64
C LEU A 299 -28.72 2.66 -14.13
N ASP A 300 -28.21 1.52 -14.57
CA ASP A 300 -27.78 1.29 -15.95
C ASP A 300 -28.94 1.50 -16.94
N LYS A 301 -30.07 0.83 -16.72
CA LYS A 301 -31.27 0.95 -17.56
C LYS A 301 -31.85 2.37 -17.60
N ARG A 302 -31.79 3.09 -16.48
CA ARG A 302 -32.42 4.41 -16.37
C ARG A 302 -31.52 5.53 -16.87
N PHE A 303 -30.20 5.40 -16.73
CA PHE A 303 -29.28 6.53 -16.88
C PHE A 303 -28.10 6.27 -17.82
N TYR A 304 -27.53 5.06 -17.89
CA TYR A 304 -26.25 4.84 -18.59
C TYR A 304 -26.37 4.13 -19.95
N GLN A 305 -27.32 3.20 -20.11
CA GLN A 305 -27.56 2.46 -21.37
C GLN A 305 -28.48 3.18 -22.37
N ASN A 306 -28.96 4.38 -22.07
CA ASN A 306 -29.84 5.11 -22.98
C ASN A 306 -29.01 5.76 -24.08
N ASP A 307 -29.27 5.42 -25.36
CA ASP A 307 -28.62 6.04 -26.53
C ASP A 307 -28.73 7.58 -26.53
N ASP A 308 -29.73 8.11 -25.81
CA ASP A 308 -29.89 9.52 -25.47
C ASP A 308 -29.58 9.79 -23.98
N LEU A 309 -28.29 9.74 -23.61
CA LEU A 309 -27.82 10.17 -22.29
C LEU A 309 -28.37 11.56 -21.95
N ARG A 310 -29.31 11.62 -21.01
CA ARG A 310 -30.01 12.87 -20.65
C ARG A 310 -29.18 13.71 -19.69
N ILE A 311 -28.14 14.33 -20.23
CA ILE A 311 -27.26 15.23 -19.47
C ILE A 311 -28.00 16.54 -19.24
N LYS A 312 -28.39 16.81 -18.00
CA LYS A 312 -29.03 18.08 -17.63
C LYS A 312 -27.98 19.08 -17.20
N LYS A 313 -28.00 20.28 -17.80
CA LYS A 313 -27.24 21.43 -17.29
C LYS A 313 -27.96 21.96 -16.04
N ILE A 314 -27.23 22.17 -14.96
CA ILE A 314 -27.81 22.82 -13.78
C ILE A 314 -28.04 24.30 -14.09
N THR A 315 -29.29 24.74 -13.97
CA THR A 315 -29.74 26.14 -13.95
C THR A 315 -30.37 26.46 -12.60
N GLN A 316 -30.50 27.75 -12.25
CA GLN A 316 -31.21 28.18 -11.02
C GLN A 316 -32.63 27.59 -10.91
N LYS A 317 -33.28 27.26 -12.03
CA LYS A 317 -34.61 26.65 -12.06
C LYS A 317 -34.59 25.16 -11.65
N THR A 318 -33.56 24.43 -12.05
CA THR A 318 -33.36 23.00 -11.68
C THR A 318 -32.81 22.78 -10.27
N LEU A 319 -32.41 23.84 -9.57
CA LEU A 319 -31.93 23.77 -8.17
C LEU A 319 -33.08 23.59 -7.16
N PHE A 320 -34.32 23.91 -7.54
CA PHE A 320 -35.51 23.87 -6.67
C PHE A 320 -36.58 22.86 -7.10
N ASP A 321 -36.41 22.19 -8.25
CA ASP A 321 -37.32 21.13 -8.73
C ASP A 321 -36.97 19.73 -8.14
N PHE A 322 -36.09 19.64 -7.13
CA PHE A 322 -35.63 18.37 -6.53
C PHE A 322 -35.55 18.40 -5.01
#